data_AF-A0A0D9XNH6-F1
#
_entry.id   AF-A0A0D9XNH6-F1
#
_cell.length_a   1.000
_cell.length_b   1.000
_cell.length_c   1.000
_cell.angle_alpha   90.00
_cell.angle_beta   90.00
_cell.angle_gamma   90.00
#
_symmetry.space_group_name_H-M   'P 1'
#
loop_
_entity.id
_entity.type
_entity.pdbx_description
1 polymer ?
#
loop_
_entity_poly.entity_id
_entity_poly.type
_entity_poly.pdbx_seq_one_letter_code
_entity_poly.pdbx_strand_id
1 'polypeptide(L)'
;MNSGSLMERGTRSPPILASPAPPHLEVILLTMVIQETLRLYPPAAFVVREALNDIKLDGINIPKGTNIRIPIAMAHRDPSLWGPSADKFDPDRFANGIAGACKPPHMYMPFGVGVRTCAGQNLAMVELKVVLSLLLSKFEFTLSPNYVHCPAFRLTIEPGKGVPLIFREL
;
A
#
# COMPACT_ATOMS: atom_id res chain seq x y z
N MET A 1 20.72 -9.91 62.23
CA MET A 1 20.37 -8.47 62.33
C MET A 1 20.84 -7.83 61.02
N ASN A 2 19.95 -7.77 60.02
CA ASN A 2 19.41 -6.52 59.40
C ASN A 2 20.53 -5.57 58.95
N SER A 3 20.63 -5.07 57.72
CA SER A 3 19.64 -4.70 56.67
C SER A 3 20.50 -4.19 55.48
N GLY A 4 20.27 -4.47 54.19
CA GLY A 4 19.04 -4.25 53.42
C GLY A 4 18.91 -2.78 52.99
N SER A 5 19.47 -2.37 51.84
CA SER A 5 19.17 -1.10 51.14
C SER A 5 19.73 -1.15 49.71
N LEU A 6 18.94 -1.57 48.71
CA LEU A 6 17.99 -0.80 47.89
C LEU A 6 18.64 -0.28 46.60
N MET A 7 18.44 -1.08 45.54
CA MET A 7 18.56 -0.69 44.14
C MET A 7 17.84 0.63 43.87
N GLU A 8 18.54 1.57 43.27
CA GLU A 8 17.94 2.75 42.64
C GLU A 8 16.99 2.31 41.53
N ARG A 9 15.69 2.40 41.83
CA ARG A 9 14.63 2.34 40.82
C ARG A 9 14.61 3.68 40.10
N GLY A 10 15.26 3.73 38.94
CA GLY A 10 15.07 4.80 37.97
C GLY A 10 13.57 4.94 37.66
N THR A 11 13.00 6.08 38.00
CA THR A 11 11.63 6.46 37.69
C THR A 11 11.49 6.59 36.18
N ARG A 12 11.02 5.53 35.50
CA ARG A 12 10.55 5.64 34.12
C ARG A 12 9.25 6.45 34.16
N SER A 13 9.30 7.65 33.62
CA SER A 13 8.13 8.44 33.29
C SER A 13 7.16 7.57 32.46
N PRO A 14 5.84 7.62 32.72
CA PRO A 14 4.89 6.89 31.89
C PRO A 14 4.96 7.44 30.45
N PRO A 15 4.79 6.58 29.42
CA PRO A 15 4.69 7.07 28.06
C PRO A 15 3.49 8.02 27.99
N ILE A 16 3.73 9.22 27.47
CA ILE A 16 2.69 10.19 27.15
C ILE A 16 1.76 9.47 26.17
N LEU A 17 0.58 9.08 26.65
CA LEU A 17 -0.49 8.57 25.80
C LEU A 17 -0.85 9.75 24.88
N ALA A 18 -0.39 9.69 23.63
CA ALA A 18 -0.78 10.69 22.64
C ALA A 18 -2.31 10.71 22.60
N SER A 19 -2.89 11.91 22.80
CA SER A 19 -4.34 12.07 22.70
C SER A 19 -4.82 11.52 21.35
N PRO A 20 -5.95 10.79 21.30
CA PRO A 20 -6.44 10.22 20.06
C PRO A 20 -6.64 11.33 19.03
N ALA A 21 -6.20 11.07 17.81
CA ALA A 21 -6.38 12.01 16.71
C ALA A 21 -7.88 12.19 16.43
N PRO A 22 -8.31 13.34 15.89
CA PRO A 22 -9.70 13.49 15.47
C PRO A 22 -10.10 12.38 14.49
N PRO A 23 -11.32 11.82 14.56
CA PRO A 23 -11.72 10.67 13.73
C PRO A 23 -11.54 10.88 12.22
N HIS A 24 -11.65 12.12 11.75
CA HIS A 24 -11.43 12.45 10.33
C HIS A 24 -9.96 12.34 9.92
N LEU A 25 -9.02 12.63 10.82
CA LEU A 25 -7.58 12.59 10.55
C LEU A 25 -7.08 11.14 10.48
N GLU A 26 -7.64 10.26 11.30
CA GLU A 26 -7.36 8.81 11.27
C GLU A 26 -7.80 8.18 9.95
N VAL A 27 -8.96 8.57 9.41
CA VAL A 27 -9.47 8.07 8.12
C VAL A 27 -8.62 8.57 6.95
N ILE A 28 -8.07 9.79 7.01
CA ILE A 28 -7.16 10.32 5.99
C ILE A 28 -5.86 9.52 5.99
N LEU A 29 -5.24 9.33 7.15
CA LEU A 29 -4.01 8.55 7.28
C LEU A 29 -4.21 7.10 6.82
N LEU A 30 -5.31 6.46 7.23
CA LEU A 30 -5.64 5.11 6.79
C LEU A 30 -5.83 5.04 5.27
N THR A 31 -6.44 6.05 4.66
CA THR A 31 -6.56 6.14 3.21
C THR A 31 -5.18 6.21 2.56
N MET A 32 -4.27 7.04 3.06
CA MET A 32 -2.91 7.17 2.54
C MET A 32 -2.13 5.85 2.65
N VAL A 33 -2.24 5.14 3.78
CA VAL A 33 -1.66 3.80 4.00
C VAL A 33 -2.20 2.79 2.99
N ILE A 34 -3.51 2.78 2.73
CA ILE A 34 -4.13 1.88 1.74
C ILE A 34 -3.60 2.19 0.34
N GLN A 35 -3.54 3.47 -0.06
CA GLN A 35 -3.06 3.84 -1.40
C GLN A 35 -1.59 3.45 -1.59
N GLU A 36 -0.74 3.69 -0.59
CA GLU A 36 0.67 3.31 -0.66
C GLU A 36 0.87 1.79 -0.68
N THR A 37 0.00 1.05 0.03
CA THR A 37 -0.02 -0.42 -0.04
C THR A 37 -0.39 -0.90 -1.44
N LEU A 38 -1.44 -0.33 -2.05
CA LEU A 38 -1.88 -0.66 -3.41
C LEU A 38 -0.85 -0.25 -4.46
N ARG A 39 -0.04 0.78 -4.20
CA ARG A 39 1.08 1.16 -5.06
C ARG A 39 2.14 0.06 -5.07
N LEU A 40 2.64 -0.33 -3.91
CA LEU A 40 3.71 -1.33 -3.81
C LEU A 40 3.22 -2.74 -4.14
N TYR A 41 2.00 -3.11 -3.75
CA TYR A 41 1.46 -4.45 -3.96
C TYR A 41 0.11 -4.38 -4.67
N PRO A 42 0.07 -3.94 -5.95
CA PRO A 42 -1.18 -3.87 -6.68
C PRO A 42 -1.73 -5.28 -6.92
N PRO A 43 -3.05 -5.52 -6.75
CA PRO A 43 -3.62 -6.85 -7.00
C PRO A 43 -3.30 -7.36 -8.42
N ALA A 44 -3.36 -6.49 -9.43
CA ALA A 44 -2.95 -6.81 -10.79
C ALA A 44 -1.50 -6.35 -11.06
N ALA A 45 -0.61 -7.28 -11.42
CA ALA A 45 0.78 -6.96 -11.77
C ALA A 45 0.89 -6.18 -13.10
N PHE A 46 -0.02 -6.44 -14.03
CA PHE A 46 -0.12 -5.78 -15.33
C PHE A 46 -1.57 -5.78 -15.82
N VAL A 47 -1.85 -4.91 -16.79
CA VAL A 47 -3.08 -4.97 -17.60
C VAL A 47 -2.73 -5.18 -19.07
N VAL A 48 -3.63 -5.81 -19.81
CA VAL A 48 -3.50 -6.03 -21.25
C VAL A 48 -4.53 -5.19 -21.99
N ARG A 49 -4.13 -4.62 -23.12
CA ARG A 49 -4.99 -3.93 -24.08
C ARG A 49 -4.67 -4.43 -25.48
N GLU A 50 -5.70 -4.59 -26.31
CA GLU A 50 -5.51 -4.87 -27.73
C GLU A 50 -5.57 -3.56 -28.52
N ALA A 51 -4.63 -3.38 -29.46
CA ALA A 51 -4.69 -2.30 -30.43
C ALA A 51 -5.84 -2.57 -31.42
N LEU A 52 -6.94 -1.82 -31.32
CA LEU A 52 -8.11 -2.03 -32.19
C LEU A 52 -7.92 -1.50 -33.63
N ASN A 53 -6.90 -0.65 -33.82
CA ASN A 53 -6.46 -0.09 -35.08
C ASN A 53 -4.93 -0.05 -35.08
N ASP A 54 -4.32 0.18 -36.25
CA ASP A 54 -2.90 0.51 -36.32
C ASP A 54 -2.66 1.83 -35.57
N ILE A 55 -1.75 1.82 -34.60
CA ILE A 55 -1.40 3.00 -33.79
C ILE A 55 0.10 3.27 -33.86
N LYS A 56 0.47 4.54 -33.76
CA LYS A 56 1.87 4.96 -33.60
C LYS A 56 2.06 5.50 -32.19
N LEU A 57 2.91 4.84 -31.39
CA LEU A 57 3.18 5.20 -30.01
C LEU A 57 4.68 5.46 -29.84
N ASP A 58 5.05 6.69 -29.50
CA ASP A 58 6.45 7.10 -29.32
C ASP A 58 7.38 6.67 -30.47
N GLY A 59 6.92 6.88 -31.72
CA GLY A 59 7.66 6.47 -32.92
C GLY A 59 7.52 5.00 -33.31
N ILE A 60 6.98 4.14 -32.44
CA ILE A 60 6.78 2.70 -32.69
C ILE A 60 5.44 2.48 -33.39
N ASN A 61 5.46 1.76 -34.51
CA ASN A 61 4.24 1.31 -35.18
C ASN A 61 3.74 0.02 -34.52
N ILE A 62 2.50 0.05 -34.04
CA ILE A 62 1.82 -1.07 -33.39
C ILE A 62 0.63 -1.46 -34.27
N PRO A 63 0.69 -2.61 -34.95
CA PRO A 63 -0.39 -3.09 -35.79
C PRO A 63 -1.67 -3.41 -35.00
N LYS A 64 -2.82 -3.31 -35.66
CA LYS A 64 -4.10 -3.82 -35.18
C LYS A 64 -3.99 -5.28 -34.74
N GLY A 65 -4.66 -5.62 -33.63
CA GLY A 65 -4.63 -6.95 -33.01
C GLY A 65 -3.44 -7.19 -32.07
N THR A 66 -2.50 -6.23 -31.96
CA THR A 66 -1.37 -6.37 -31.04
C THR A 66 -1.82 -6.24 -29.59
N ASN A 67 -1.44 -7.21 -28.76
CA ASN A 67 -1.63 -7.15 -27.32
C ASN A 67 -0.50 -6.37 -26.64
N ILE A 68 -0.86 -5.25 -26.01
CA ILE A 68 0.01 -4.35 -25.27
C ILE A 68 -0.14 -4.67 -23.78
N ARG A 69 0.97 -5.03 -23.12
CA ARG A 69 1.01 -5.26 -21.67
C ARG A 69 1.57 -4.03 -20.97
N ILE A 70 0.82 -3.48 -20.02
CA ILE A 70 1.22 -2.32 -19.22
C ILE A 70 1.64 -2.84 -17.84
N PRO A 71 2.93 -2.78 -17.46
CA PRO A 71 3.45 -3.41 -16.25
C PRO A 71 3.22 -2.50 -15.02
N ILE A 72 2.01 -2.57 -14.44
CA ILE A 72 1.57 -1.75 -13.29
C ILE A 72 2.57 -1.82 -12.13
N ALA A 73 2.93 -3.03 -11.68
CA ALA A 73 3.79 -3.20 -10.50
C ALA A 73 5.20 -2.61 -10.68
N MET A 74 5.70 -2.58 -11.93
CA MET A 74 6.98 -1.97 -12.28
C MET A 74 6.85 -0.45 -12.39
N ALA A 75 5.82 0.05 -13.09
CA ALA A 75 5.54 1.49 -13.19
C ALA A 75 5.33 2.13 -11.81
N HIS A 76 4.68 1.42 -10.89
CA HIS A 76 4.49 1.87 -9.52
C HIS A 76 5.79 1.96 -8.70
N ARG A 77 6.89 1.36 -9.15
CA ARG A 77 8.22 1.40 -8.52
C ARG A 77 9.25 2.20 -9.32
N ASP A 78 8.87 2.76 -10.46
CA ASP A 78 9.80 3.49 -11.32
C ASP A 78 10.24 4.80 -10.62
N PRO A 79 11.54 4.97 -10.32
CA PRO A 79 12.04 6.18 -9.68
C PRO A 79 11.86 7.44 -10.53
N SER A 80 11.71 7.32 -11.85
CA SER A 80 11.42 8.48 -12.72
C SER A 80 10.00 9.03 -12.50
N LEU A 81 9.07 8.18 -12.05
CA LEU A 81 7.67 8.53 -11.82
C LEU A 81 7.38 8.84 -10.34
N TRP A 82 8.06 8.13 -9.44
CA TRP A 82 7.86 8.15 -7.99
C TRP A 82 9.03 8.75 -7.21
N GLY A 83 10.11 9.15 -7.86
CA GLY A 83 11.30 9.69 -7.20
C GLY A 83 12.18 8.63 -6.53
N PRO A 84 13.27 9.03 -5.86
CA PRO A 84 14.33 8.13 -5.39
C PRO A 84 13.88 7.15 -4.30
N SER A 85 12.81 7.45 -3.57
CA SER A 85 12.22 6.58 -2.55
C SER A 85 11.09 5.71 -3.11
N ALA A 86 11.08 5.38 -4.40
CA ALA A 86 10.01 4.61 -5.03
C ALA A 86 9.79 3.22 -4.38
N ASP A 87 10.85 2.56 -3.91
CA ASP A 87 10.73 1.26 -3.24
C ASP A 87 10.42 1.35 -1.74
N LYS A 88 10.34 2.56 -1.18
CA LYS A 88 10.03 2.77 0.23
C LYS A 88 8.52 2.85 0.42
N PHE A 89 8.03 2.30 1.52
CA PHE A 89 6.66 2.52 1.98
C PHE A 89 6.57 3.89 2.66
N ASP A 90 5.92 4.82 1.99
CA ASP A 90 5.77 6.21 2.41
C ASP A 90 4.34 6.72 2.14
N PRO A 91 3.41 6.60 3.11
CA PRO A 91 2.03 7.08 2.97
C PRO A 91 1.94 8.59 2.67
N ASP A 92 2.90 9.40 3.11
CA ASP A 92 2.87 10.86 2.98
C ASP A 92 2.91 11.33 1.52
N ARG A 93 3.32 10.45 0.59
CA ARG A 93 3.15 10.66 -0.86
C ARG A 93 1.73 11.03 -1.26
N PHE A 94 0.74 10.51 -0.55
CA PHE A 94 -0.67 10.72 -0.83
C PHE A 94 -1.29 11.86 0.00
N ALA A 95 -0.50 12.65 0.73
CA ALA A 95 -0.99 13.77 1.53
C ALA A 95 -1.77 14.81 0.71
N ASN A 96 -1.36 15.01 -0.55
CA ASN A 96 -2.04 15.89 -1.51
C ASN A 96 -2.97 15.12 -2.47
N GLY A 97 -3.41 13.92 -2.07
CA GLY A 97 -4.22 13.01 -2.87
C GLY A 97 -3.45 12.33 -4.00
N ILE A 98 -4.16 11.46 -4.75
CA ILE A 98 -3.58 10.67 -5.85
C ILE A 98 -2.93 11.57 -6.92
N ALA A 99 -3.55 12.72 -7.22
CA ALA A 99 -3.06 13.64 -8.24
C ALA A 99 -1.66 14.21 -7.94
N GLY A 100 -1.28 14.29 -6.67
CA GLY A 100 0.03 14.75 -6.21
C GLY A 100 1.06 13.64 -6.00
N ALA A 101 0.68 12.36 -6.09
CA ALA A 101 1.50 11.25 -5.62
C ALA A 101 2.62 10.83 -6.60
N CYS A 102 2.39 10.96 -7.91
CA CYS A 102 3.36 10.62 -8.95
C CYS A 102 3.21 11.51 -10.20
N LYS A 103 4.20 11.46 -11.09
CA LYS A 103 4.17 12.19 -12.36
C LYS A 103 4.39 11.23 -13.55
N PRO A 104 3.48 11.20 -14.54
CA PRO A 104 2.16 11.83 -14.53
C PRO A 104 1.16 11.09 -13.60
N PRO A 105 0.08 11.76 -13.12
CA PRO A 105 -0.82 11.18 -12.11
C PRO A 105 -1.48 9.84 -12.50
N HIS A 106 -1.70 9.64 -13.80
CA HIS A 106 -2.30 8.41 -14.32
C HIS A 106 -1.35 7.19 -14.26
N MET A 107 -0.10 7.36 -13.84
CA MET A 107 0.82 6.25 -13.57
C MET A 107 0.51 5.53 -12.26
N TYR A 108 -0.33 6.13 -11.41
CA TYR A 108 -0.96 5.41 -10.31
C TYR A 108 -2.25 4.76 -10.80
N MET A 109 -2.20 3.44 -11.01
CA MET A 109 -3.29 2.67 -11.62
C MET A 109 -3.55 1.30 -10.95
N PRO A 110 -3.64 1.20 -9.60
CA PRO A 110 -3.86 -0.08 -8.93
C PRO A 110 -5.19 -0.76 -9.30
N PHE A 111 -6.16 0.02 -9.77
CA PHE A 111 -7.47 -0.43 -10.25
C PHE A 111 -7.62 -0.30 -11.78
N GLY A 112 -6.52 -0.04 -12.50
CA GLY A 112 -6.54 0.35 -13.91
C GLY A 112 -6.90 1.81 -14.12
N VAL A 113 -7.15 2.17 -15.39
CA VAL A 113 -7.45 3.54 -15.82
C VAL A 113 -8.46 3.54 -16.98
N GLY A 114 -9.24 4.63 -17.08
CA GLY A 114 -10.22 4.87 -18.15
C GLY A 114 -11.54 4.13 -17.95
N VAL A 115 -12.29 3.92 -19.04
CA VAL A 115 -13.65 3.34 -19.01
C VAL A 115 -13.70 1.86 -18.59
N ARG A 116 -12.54 1.20 -18.51
CA ARG A 116 -12.37 -0.19 -18.02
C ARG A 116 -11.62 -0.25 -16.69
N THR A 117 -11.68 0.83 -15.90
CA THR A 117 -11.24 0.82 -14.49
C THR A 117 -12.08 -0.18 -13.70
N CYS A 118 -11.51 -0.75 -12.64
CA CYS A 118 -12.19 -1.72 -11.79
C CYS A 118 -13.54 -1.18 -11.30
N ALA A 119 -14.63 -1.85 -11.67
CA ALA A 119 -15.98 -1.50 -11.21
C ALA A 119 -16.12 -1.60 -9.67
N GLY A 120 -15.30 -2.45 -9.04
CA GLY A 120 -15.27 -2.65 -7.59
C GLY A 120 -14.39 -1.67 -6.81
N GLN A 121 -13.73 -0.70 -7.45
CA GLN A 121 -12.79 0.21 -6.77
C GLN A 121 -13.40 0.90 -5.55
N ASN A 122 -14.59 1.48 -5.68
CA ASN A 122 -15.22 2.20 -4.58
C ASN A 122 -15.61 1.26 -3.43
N LEU A 123 -16.13 0.07 -3.75
CA LEU A 123 -16.45 -0.95 -2.75
C LEU A 123 -15.20 -1.39 -1.99
N ALA A 124 -14.14 -1.74 -2.72
CA ALA A 124 -12.87 -2.18 -2.13
C ALA A 124 -12.27 -1.12 -1.20
N MET A 125 -12.30 0.16 -1.59
CA MET A 125 -11.78 1.23 -0.74
C MET A 125 -12.60 1.44 0.54
N VAL A 126 -13.92 1.20 0.51
CA VAL A 126 -14.76 1.26 1.72
C VAL A 126 -14.49 0.04 2.60
N GLU A 127 -14.49 -1.16 2.03
CA GLU A 127 -14.23 -2.40 2.76
C GLU A 127 -12.87 -2.39 3.44
N LEU A 128 -11.81 -1.99 2.74
CA LEU A 128 -10.46 -1.90 3.29
C LEU A 128 -10.41 -0.95 4.49
N LYS A 129 -11.05 0.22 4.40
CA LYS A 129 -11.09 1.17 5.53
C LYS A 129 -11.83 0.58 6.71
N VAL A 130 -13.00 -0.02 6.50
CA VAL A 130 -13.81 -0.61 7.58
C VAL A 130 -13.06 -1.76 8.26
N VAL A 131 -12.54 -2.71 7.48
CA VAL A 131 -11.84 -3.89 8.02
C VAL A 131 -10.58 -3.46 8.77
N LEU A 132 -9.75 -2.58 8.20
CA LEU A 132 -8.53 -2.13 8.86
C LEU A 132 -8.83 -1.32 10.13
N SER A 133 -9.82 -0.42 10.11
CA SER A 133 -10.23 0.30 11.33
C SER A 133 -10.69 -0.64 12.44
N LEU A 134 -11.48 -1.67 12.10
CA LEU A 134 -11.95 -2.66 13.08
C LEU A 134 -10.80 -3.53 13.64
N LEU A 135 -9.84 -3.91 12.81
CA LEU A 135 -8.70 -4.71 13.24
C LEU A 135 -7.74 -3.88 14.11
N LEU A 136 -7.39 -2.67 13.67
CA LEU A 136 -6.42 -1.80 14.36
C LEU A 136 -6.97 -1.17 15.65
N SER A 137 -8.30 -1.07 15.80
CA SER A 137 -8.91 -0.60 17.06
C SER A 137 -8.96 -1.66 18.16
N LYS A 138 -8.75 -2.93 17.83
CA LYS A 138 -8.90 -4.06 18.75
C LYS A 138 -7.62 -4.83 18.98
N PHE A 139 -6.71 -4.80 18.01
CA PHE A 139 -5.52 -5.63 18.01
C PHE A 139 -4.29 -4.83 17.67
N GLU A 140 -3.18 -5.19 18.32
CA GLU A 140 -1.85 -4.85 17.87
C GLU A 140 -1.22 -6.05 17.16
N PHE A 141 -0.60 -5.78 16.01
CA PHE A 141 -0.01 -6.80 15.15
C PHE A 141 1.53 -6.70 15.17
N THR A 142 2.19 -7.84 15.20
CA THR A 142 3.64 -7.97 15.01
C THR A 142 3.92 -9.05 13.98
N LEU A 143 4.94 -8.84 13.13
CA LEU A 143 5.39 -9.88 12.20
C LEU A 143 5.97 -11.05 12.98
N SER A 144 5.58 -12.27 12.61
CA SER A 144 6.23 -13.47 13.14
C SER A 144 7.72 -13.49 12.75
N PRO A 145 8.64 -14.00 13.60
CA PRO A 145 10.02 -14.27 13.21
C PRO A 145 10.14 -15.21 12.00
N ASN A 146 9.10 -16.01 11.71
CA ASN A 146 9.03 -16.90 10.57
C ASN A 146 8.57 -16.20 9.28
N TYR A 147 8.27 -14.90 9.33
CA TYR A 147 7.86 -14.14 8.16
C TYR A 147 8.98 -14.10 7.12
N VAL A 148 8.64 -14.47 5.89
CA VAL A 148 9.54 -14.34 4.74
C VAL A 148 8.85 -13.48 3.70
N HIS A 149 9.42 -12.29 3.45
CA HIS A 149 8.92 -11.40 2.42
C HIS A 149 9.10 -12.03 1.03
N CYS A 150 8.01 -12.54 0.46
CA CYS A 150 8.02 -13.24 -0.83
C CYS A 150 6.74 -12.92 -1.61
N PRO A 151 6.63 -11.74 -2.26
CA PRO A 151 5.55 -11.47 -3.19
C PRO A 151 5.60 -12.46 -4.35
N ALA A 152 4.46 -13.07 -4.66
CA ALA A 152 4.30 -14.01 -5.76
C ALA A 152 3.15 -13.57 -6.65
N PHE A 153 3.27 -13.77 -7.96
CA PHE A 153 2.19 -13.52 -8.91
C PHE A 153 1.50 -14.84 -9.25
N ARG A 154 0.28 -15.03 -8.72
CA ARG A 154 -0.58 -16.19 -8.99
C ARG A 154 -1.99 -15.69 -9.33
N LEU A 155 -2.16 -15.18 -10.55
CA LEU A 155 -3.30 -14.36 -11.00
C LEU A 155 -3.33 -12.96 -10.36
N THR A 156 -3.22 -12.86 -9.04
CA THR A 156 -2.98 -11.61 -8.32
C THR A 156 -1.61 -11.61 -7.65
N ILE A 157 -1.12 -10.44 -7.27
CA ILE A 157 0.03 -10.34 -6.37
C ILE A 157 -0.42 -10.77 -4.97
N GLU A 158 0.23 -11.78 -4.42
CA GLU A 158 -0.08 -12.32 -3.09
C GLU A 158 1.20 -12.71 -2.33
N PRO A 159 1.13 -12.92 -1.01
CA PRO A 159 2.24 -13.43 -0.22
C PRO A 159 2.49 -14.91 -0.51
N GLY A 160 3.54 -15.24 -1.26
CA GLY A 160 3.84 -16.61 -1.70
C GLY A 160 4.14 -17.60 -0.57
N LYS A 161 4.54 -17.10 0.60
CA LYS A 161 4.78 -17.86 1.84
C LYS A 161 3.83 -17.46 2.99
N GLY A 162 2.73 -16.77 2.67
CA GLY A 162 1.81 -16.21 3.66
C GLY A 162 2.38 -14.99 4.42
N VAL A 163 1.59 -14.46 5.34
CA VAL A 163 1.98 -13.38 6.26
C VAL A 163 1.64 -13.83 7.69
N PRO A 164 2.45 -14.71 8.31
CA PRO A 164 2.23 -15.09 9.69
C PRO A 164 2.36 -13.86 10.59
N LEU A 165 1.27 -13.50 11.26
CA LEU A 165 1.17 -12.40 12.21
C LEU A 165 0.97 -12.95 13.61
N ILE A 166 1.60 -12.31 14.58
CA ILE A 166 1.28 -12.43 16.00
C ILE A 166 0.39 -11.24 16.33
N PHE A 167 -0.75 -11.47 16.96
CA PHE A 167 -1.65 -10.40 17.38
C PHE A 167 -1.91 -10.49 18.89
N ARG A 168 -2.09 -9.33 19.53
CA ARG A 168 -2.55 -9.18 20.90
C ARG A 168 -3.77 -8.26 20.93
N GLU A 169 -4.74 -8.57 21.78
CA GLU A 169 -5.85 -7.64 22.04
C GLU A 169 -5.33 -6.40 22.78
N LEU A 170 -5.90 -5.23 22.47
CA LEU A 170 -5.56 -3.94 23.09
C LEU A 170 -6.21 -3.77 24.47
#